data_AF-A0A6C0CGN0-F1
#
_entry.id   AF-A0A6C0CGN0-F1
#
_cell.length_a   1.000
_cell.length_b   1.000
_cell.length_c   1.000
_cell.angle_alpha   90.00
_cell.angle_beta   90.00
_cell.angle_gamma   90.00
#
_symmetry.space_group_name_H-M   'P 1'
#
loop_
_entity.id
_entity.type
_entity.pdbx_description
1 polymer ?
#
loop_
_entity_poly.entity_id
_entity_poly.type
_entity_poly.pdbx_seq_one_letter_code
_entity_poly.pdbx_strand_id
1 'polypeptide(L)' 'MLIPIRCWTCNNPWLSNRYIEYLKKVKEYRRAEGKPDEMEYLTATTVKTAEGRALDDVHITKQCCRRHVLSHVDLL' A
#
# COMPACT_ATOMS: atom_id res chain seq x y z
N MET A 1 -11.96 -0.84 -9.63
CA MET A 1 -11.75 0.33 -10.50
C MET A 1 -10.27 0.65 -10.40
N LEU A 2 -9.61 1.00 -11.50
CA LEU A 2 -8.15 1.13 -11.53
C LEU A 2 -7.62 2.26 -10.64
N ILE A 3 -6.44 2.05 -10.08
CA ILE A 3 -5.73 3.05 -9.27
C ILE A 3 -5.43 4.30 -10.13
N PRO A 4 -5.50 5.53 -9.57
CA PRO A 4 -5.15 6.73 -10.30
C PRO A 4 -3.73 6.65 -10.90
N ILE A 5 -3.60 7.03 -12.17
CA ILE A 5 -2.31 7.07 -12.89
C ILE A 5 -1.29 7.93 -12.12
N ARG A 6 -1.74 9.09 -11.62
CA ARG A 6 -0.96 10.03 -10.81
C ARG A 6 -1.67 10.31 -9.49
N CYS A 7 -0.91 10.76 -8.49
CA CYS A 7 -1.53 11.24 -7.25
C CYS A 7 -2.18 12.60 -7.44
N TRP A 8 -3.40 12.76 -6.92
CA TRP A 8 -4.17 14.00 -7.01
C TRP A 8 -3.49 15.22 -6.35
N THR A 9 -2.79 15.00 -5.23
CA THR A 9 -2.17 16.11 -4.46
C THR A 9 -0.76 16.43 -4.92
N CYS A 10 0.09 15.42 -5.07
CA CYS A 10 1.51 15.58 -5.35
C CYS A 10 1.83 15.54 -6.86
N ASN A 11 0.85 15.21 -7.71
CA ASN A 11 0.99 14.92 -9.14
C ASN A 11 2.12 13.92 -9.45
N ASN A 12 2.48 13.05 -8.50
CA ASN A 12 3.56 12.08 -8.69
C ASN A 12 3.17 11.13 -9.85
N PRO A 13 3.95 11.11 -10.95
CA PRO A 13 3.60 10.34 -12.15
C PRO A 13 3.78 8.83 -11.97
N TRP A 14 4.48 8.39 -10.93
CA TRP A 14 4.86 6.99 -10.72
C TRP A 14 3.97 6.26 -9.70
N LEU A 15 2.73 6.73 -9.50
CA LEU A 15 1.83 6.12 -8.52
C LEU A 15 1.32 4.76 -9.00
N SER A 16 0.70 4.73 -10.19
CA SER A 16 0.08 3.51 -10.72
C SER A 16 1.09 2.40 -11.05
N ASN A 17 2.25 2.76 -11.63
CA ASN A 17 3.30 1.80 -11.99
C ASN A 17 3.77 0.95 -10.78
N ARG A 18 3.81 1.55 -9.59
CA ARG A 18 4.29 0.88 -8.37
C ARG A 18 3.22 0.09 -7.62
N TYR A 19 1.96 0.21 -8.01
CA TYR A 19 0.85 -0.43 -7.30
C TYR A 19 0.93 -1.96 -7.38
N ILE A 20 1.27 -2.51 -8.54
CA ILE A 20 1.40 -3.96 -8.73
C ILE A 20 2.53 -4.53 -7.88
N GLU A 21 3.66 -3.82 -7.82
CA GLU A 21 4.80 -4.22 -6.99
C GLU A 21 4.45 -4.16 -5.50
N TYR A 22 3.75 -3.10 -5.08
CA TYR A 22 3.23 -2.98 -3.72
C TYR A 22 2.34 -4.18 -3.34
N LEU A 23 1.39 -4.58 -4.19
CA LEU A 23 0.52 -5.74 -3.94
C LEU A 23 1.32 -7.05 -3.80
N LYS A 24 2.36 -7.24 -4.61
CA LYS A 24 3.25 -8.41 -4.51
C LYS A 24 3.97 -8.44 -3.16
N LYS A 25 4.60 -7.32 -2.77
CA LYS A 25 5.31 -7.20 -1.50
C LYS A 25 4.39 -7.36 -0.29
N VAL A 26 3.18 -6.82 -0.33
CA VAL A 26 2.18 -7.04 0.74
C VAL A 26 1.86 -8.52 0.89
N LYS A 27 1.64 -9.25 -0.20
CA LYS A 27 1.39 -10.69 -0.16
C LYS A 27 2.59 -11.47 0.39
N GLU A 28 3.81 -11.08 0.02
CA GLU A 28 5.04 -11.68 0.54
C GLU A 28 5.19 -11.46 2.05
N TYR A 29 4.99 -10.23 2.54
CA TYR A 29 5.08 -9.92 3.95
C TYR A 29 3.95 -10.54 4.78
N ARG A 30 2.71 -10.56 4.27
CA ARG A 30 1.60 -11.24 4.95
C ARG A 30 1.84 -12.75 5.06
N ARG A 31 2.41 -13.38 4.03
CA ARG A 31 2.83 -14.80 4.07
C ARG A 31 3.92 -15.04 5.11
N ALA A 32 4.92 -14.14 5.19
CA ALA A 32 5.99 -14.23 6.18
C ALA A 32 5.47 -14.10 7.62
N GLU A 33 4.40 -13.31 7.84
CA GLU A 33 3.75 -13.17 9.15
C GLU A 33 2.68 -14.23 9.43
N GLY A 34 2.33 -15.08 8.45
CA GLY A 34 1.27 -16.08 8.59
C GLY A 34 -0.13 -15.48 8.78
N LYS A 35 -0.34 -14.21 8.42
CA LYS A 35 -1.62 -13.51 8.60
C LYS A 35 -2.56 -13.75 7.40
N PRO A 36 -3.87 -13.92 7.63
CA PRO A 36 -4.86 -14.02 6.56
C PRO A 36 -4.99 -12.70 5.77
N ASP A 37 -5.64 -12.75 4.60
CA ASP A 37 -5.78 -11.57 3.72
C ASP A 37 -6.82 -10.53 4.22
N GLU A 38 -7.35 -10.71 5.43
CA GLU A 38 -8.33 -9.82 6.04
C GLU A 38 -7.69 -8.51 6.53
N MET A 39 -8.54 -7.52 6.82
CA MET A 39 -8.11 -6.24 7.37
C MET A 39 -7.74 -6.40 8.84
N GLU A 40 -6.47 -6.14 9.17
CA GLU A 40 -5.97 -6.10 10.54
C GLU A 40 -6.30 -4.74 11.17
N TYR A 41 -6.95 -4.77 12.34
CA TYR A 41 -7.16 -3.56 13.15
C TYR A 41 -5.86 -3.19 13.88
N LEU A 42 -5.46 -1.93 13.74
CA LEU A 42 -4.27 -1.40 14.42
C LEU A 42 -4.55 -1.23 15.91
N THR A 43 -3.65 -1.71 16.76
CA THR A 43 -3.64 -1.44 18.20
C THR A 43 -2.52 -0.46 18.54
N ALA A 44 -2.54 0.12 19.74
CA ALA A 44 -1.52 1.07 20.18
C ALA A 44 -0.09 0.50 20.17
N THR A 45 0.06 -0.83 20.21
CA THR A 45 1.34 -1.54 20.18
C THR A 45 1.86 -1.79 18.76
N THR A 46 1.03 -1.59 17.72
CA THR A 46 1.39 -1.89 16.34
C THR A 46 2.25 -0.76 15.75
N VAL A 47 3.55 -1.02 15.56
CA VAL A 47 4.49 0.00 15.05
C VAL A 47 4.41 0.15 13.52
N LYS A 48 4.50 -0.95 12.77
CA LYS A 48 4.38 -0.97 11.30
C LYS A 48 3.78 -2.30 10.83
N THR A 49 2.83 -2.23 9.91
CA THR A 49 2.23 -3.41 9.27
C THR A 49 3.00 -3.84 8.02
N ALA A 50 2.60 -4.97 7.44
CA ALA A 50 3.07 -5.45 6.14
C ALA A 50 2.89 -4.39 5.03
N GLU A 51 1.75 -3.69 5.01
CA GLU A 51 1.44 -2.61 4.08
C GLU A 51 2.37 -1.41 4.27
N GLY A 52 2.65 -1.04 5.52
CA GLY A 52 3.57 0.04 5.85
C GLY A 52 4.99 -0.23 5.35
N ARG A 53 5.49 -1.46 5.54
CA ARG A 53 6.80 -1.88 5.03
C ARG A 53 6.83 -1.93 3.51
N ALA A 54 5.80 -2.50 2.88
CA ALA A 54 5.69 -2.53 1.41
C ALA A 54 5.74 -1.13 0.79
N LEU A 55 5.10 -0.12 1.39
CA LEU A 55 5.15 1.27 0.93
C LEU A 55 6.53 1.91 1.03
N ASP A 56 7.26 1.62 2.10
CA ASP A 56 8.65 2.07 2.29
C ASP A 56 9.53 1.48 1.17
N ASP A 57 9.36 0.18 0.91
CA ASP A 57 10.08 -0.60 -0.08
C ASP A 57 9.85 -0.16 -1.52
N VAL A 58 8.62 0.23 -1.88
CA VAL A 58 8.32 0.81 -3.21
C VAL A 58 8.62 2.32 -3.28
N HIS A 59 9.27 2.89 -2.27
CA HIS A 59 9.70 4.29 -2.23
C HIS A 59 8.54 5.29 -2.37
N ILE A 60 7.37 4.96 -1.82
CA ILE A 60 6.25 5.91 -1.72
C ILE A 60 6.33 6.53 -0.33
N THR A 61 7.04 7.64 -0.18
CA THR A 61 7.30 8.28 1.12
C THR A 61 6.24 9.31 1.51
N LYS A 62 5.77 10.11 0.54
CA LYS A 62 4.81 11.19 0.78
C LYS A 62 3.42 10.64 1.18
N GLN A 63 2.90 11.12 2.29
CA GLN A 63 1.60 10.73 2.86
C GLN A 63 0.42 10.91 1.88
N CYS A 64 0.45 11.97 1.07
CA CYS A 64 -0.59 12.24 0.08
C CYS A 64 -0.62 11.20 -1.05
N CYS A 65 0.53 10.62 -1.39
CA CYS A 65 0.61 9.58 -2.40
C CYS A 65 0.35 8.19 -1.74
N ARG A 66 0.74 7.98 -0.47
CA ARG A 66 0.42 6.75 0.32
C ARG A 66 -1.07 6.53 0.52
N ARG A 67 -1.84 7.58 0.85
CA ARG A 67 -3.29 7.45 1.09
C ARG A 67 -4.00 6.79 -0.09
N HIS A 68 -3.62 7.15 -1.32
CA HIS A 68 -4.24 6.62 -2.53
C HIS A 68 -3.94 5.14 -2.74
N VAL A 69 -2.82 4.62 -2.22
CA VAL A 69 -2.49 3.19 -2.31
C VAL A 69 -3.18 2.42 -1.19
N LEU A 70 -3.16 2.94 0.05
CA LEU A 70 -3.75 2.28 1.21
C LEU A 70 -5.28 2.21 1.15
N SER A 71 -5.93 3.25 0.63
CA SER A 71 -7.39 3.33 0.55
C SER A 71 -7.94 2.88 -0.80
N HIS A 72 -7.10 2.34 -1.69
CA HIS A 72 -7.55 1.88 -2.99
C HIS A 72 -8.34 0.58 -2.83
N VAL A 73 -9.57 0.56 -3.33
CA VAL A 73 -10.37 -0.66 -3.44
C VAL A 73 -10.55 -0.95 -4.92
N ASP A 74 -9.97 -2.07 -5.37
CA ASP A 74 -10.13 -2.49 -6.75
C ASP A 74 -11.45 -3.24 -6.92
N LEU A 75 -12.51 -2.50 -7.25
CA LEU A 75 -13.86 -3.01 -7.57
C LEU A 75 -14.03 -3.56 -9.01
N LEU A 76 -12.94 -3.74 -9.76
CA LEU A 76 -12.98 -4.36 -11.09
C LEU A 76 -12.72 -5.86 -10.95
#